data_AF-J9S796-F1
#
_entry.id   AF-J9S796-F1
#
_cell.length_a   1.000
_cell.length_b   1.000
_cell.length_c   1.000
_cell.angle_alpha   90.00
_cell.angle_beta   90.00
_cell.angle_gamma   90.00
#
_symmetry.space_group_name_H-M   'P 1'
#
loop_
_entity.id
_entity.type
_entity.pdbx_description
1 polymer ?
#
loop_
_entity_poly.entity_id
_entity_poly.type
_entity_poly.pdbx_seq_one_letter_code
_entity_poly.pdbx_strand_id
1 'polypeptide(L)'
;MGNSGGFSDQERAAMKERAAELEKEKTRGRGNKRAAEELDLLAKLEKMDPADRALAERIHAIVTATAPDLAPKLWYGQPAYALKGKVVCFFRSGHDDNERYSTFGFTQNAHLDDGGFWSTSFAVSTVDAEVEKTITTLVAKAVS
;
A
#
# COMPACT_ATOMS: atom_id res chain seq x y z
N MET A 1 30.33 -10.23 -1.20
CA MET A 1 30.83 -10.36 -2.59
C MET A 1 29.64 -10.27 -3.52
N GLY A 2 29.41 -9.26 -4.37
CA GLY A 2 30.03 -7.96 -4.64
C GLY A 2 28.93 -6.89 -4.86
N ASN A 3 29.15 -5.65 -4.41
CA ASN A 3 29.49 -4.44 -5.19
C ASN A 3 28.26 -3.87 -5.94
N SER A 4 27.86 -2.59 -5.89
CA SER A 4 28.51 -1.27 -5.82
C SER A 4 27.38 -0.23 -5.74
N GLY A 5 27.61 1.04 -5.34
CA GLY A 5 26.60 2.08 -5.04
C GLY A 5 25.57 2.51 -6.11
N GLY A 6 24.84 1.55 -6.68
CA GLY A 6 23.68 1.72 -7.54
C GLY A 6 22.53 0.84 -7.04
N PHE A 7 21.36 1.01 -7.65
CA PHE A 7 20.13 0.37 -7.21
C PHE A 7 20.17 -1.17 -7.28
N SER A 8 19.59 -1.82 -6.26
CA SER A 8 19.32 -3.25 -6.27
C SER A 8 18.39 -3.64 -7.43
N ASP A 9 18.26 -4.95 -7.71
CA ASP A 9 17.29 -5.42 -8.69
C ASP A 9 15.85 -5.08 -8.28
N GLN A 10 15.54 -5.17 -6.98
CA GLN A 10 14.24 -4.80 -6.42
C GLN A 10 13.96 -3.31 -6.57
N GLU A 11 14.93 -2.45 -6.24
CA GLU A 11 14.78 -1.00 -6.38
C GLU A 11 14.58 -0.60 -7.85
N ARG A 12 15.31 -1.23 -8.78
CA ARG A 12 15.11 -1.02 -10.22
C ARG A 12 13.73 -1.46 -10.68
N ALA A 13 13.24 -2.60 -10.19
CA ALA A 13 11.89 -3.08 -10.50
C ALA A 13 10.82 -2.11 -9.99
N ALA A 14 10.89 -1.70 -8.72
CA ALA A 14 9.97 -0.75 -8.11
C ALA A 14 9.97 0.61 -8.83
N MET A 15 11.15 1.10 -9.23
CA MET A 15 11.26 2.34 -10.04
C MET A 15 10.59 2.18 -11.41
N LYS A 16 10.80 1.04 -12.09
CA LYS A 16 10.18 0.75 -13.39
C LYS A 16 8.66 0.64 -13.28
N GLU A 17 8.15 0.00 -12.24
CA GLU A 17 6.71 -0.09 -11.97
C GLU A 17 6.14 1.29 -11.69
N ARG A 18 6.78 2.11 -10.85
CA ARG A 18 6.33 3.48 -10.61
C ARG A 18 6.32 4.32 -11.87
N ALA A 19 7.33 4.18 -12.73
CA ALA A 19 7.35 4.87 -14.02
C ALA A 19 6.16 4.44 -14.91
N ALA A 20 5.89 3.13 -15.00
CA ALA A 20 4.75 2.61 -15.76
C ALA A 20 3.39 3.06 -15.18
N GLU A 21 3.25 3.08 -13.84
CA GLU A 21 2.08 3.62 -13.15
C GLU A 21 1.86 5.09 -13.49
N LEU A 22 2.90 5.92 -13.43
CA LEU A 22 2.82 7.34 -13.76
C LEU A 22 2.37 7.57 -15.21
N GLU A 23 2.84 6.76 -16.16
CA GLU A 23 2.38 6.83 -17.56
C GLU A 23 0.92 6.38 -17.71
N LYS A 24 0.49 5.32 -17.00
CA LYS A 24 -0.91 4.91 -16.94
C LYS A 24 -1.80 6.00 -16.31
N GLU A 25 -1.33 6.66 -15.25
CA GLU A 25 -2.06 7.74 -14.57
C GLU A 25 -2.30 8.95 -15.48
N LYS A 26 -1.34 9.28 -16.37
CA LYS A 26 -1.45 10.37 -17.36
C LYS A 26 -2.41 10.05 -18.51
N THR A 27 -2.43 8.79 -18.94
CA THR A 27 -3.18 8.33 -20.12
C THR A 27 -4.63 7.98 -19.80
N ARG A 28 -4.93 7.64 -18.54
CA ARG A 28 -6.30 7.35 -18.08
C ARG A 28 -7.17 8.61 -18.05
N GLY A 29 -8.30 8.56 -18.75
CA GLY A 29 -9.35 9.57 -18.64
C GLY A 29 -9.95 9.66 -17.24
N ARG A 30 -10.63 10.76 -16.92
CA ARG A 30 -11.25 10.97 -15.60
C ARG A 30 -12.40 10.00 -15.28
N GLY A 31 -13.08 9.48 -16.31
CA GLY A 31 -14.15 8.48 -16.13
C GLY A 31 -13.58 7.11 -15.75
N ASN A 32 -14.14 6.49 -14.72
CA ASN A 32 -13.80 5.13 -14.24
C ASN A 32 -12.35 4.91 -13.76
N LYS A 33 -11.56 5.97 -13.54
CA LYS A 33 -10.17 5.88 -13.06
C LYS A 33 -10.04 5.03 -11.79
N ARG A 34 -10.89 5.29 -10.79
CA ARG A 34 -10.87 4.59 -9.51
C ARG A 34 -11.08 3.08 -9.67
N ALA A 35 -12.11 2.68 -10.39
CA ALA A 35 -12.40 1.25 -10.62
C ALA A 35 -11.26 0.56 -11.39
N ALA A 36 -10.65 1.25 -12.37
CA ALA A 36 -9.50 0.69 -13.09
C ALA A 36 -8.24 0.55 -12.20
N GLU A 37 -7.98 1.51 -11.32
CA GLU A 37 -6.86 1.44 -10.36
C GLU A 37 -7.09 0.36 -9.29
N GLU A 38 -8.33 0.16 -8.87
CA GLU A 38 -8.72 -0.92 -7.97
C GLU A 38 -8.54 -2.30 -8.64
N LEU A 39 -8.95 -2.46 -9.90
CA LEU A 39 -8.69 -3.68 -10.66
C LEU A 39 -7.19 -3.97 -10.83
N ASP A 40 -6.36 -2.95 -11.08
CA ASP A 40 -4.90 -3.12 -11.11
C ASP A 40 -4.35 -3.60 -9.76
N LEU A 41 -4.84 -3.03 -8.66
CA LEU A 41 -4.45 -3.42 -7.31
C LEU A 41 -4.85 -4.87 -7.03
N LEU A 42 -6.09 -5.25 -7.30
CA LEU A 42 -6.58 -6.63 -7.12
C LEU A 42 -5.77 -7.62 -7.96
N ALA A 43 -5.47 -7.29 -9.22
CA ALA A 43 -4.62 -8.10 -10.08
C ALA A 43 -3.16 -8.20 -9.59
N LYS A 44 -2.67 -7.22 -8.82
CA LYS A 44 -1.38 -7.33 -8.12
C LYS A 44 -1.48 -8.28 -6.93
N LEU A 45 -2.55 -8.20 -6.12
CA LEU A 45 -2.76 -9.11 -4.99
C LEU A 45 -2.75 -10.57 -5.45
N GLU A 46 -3.44 -10.89 -6.54
CA GLU A 46 -3.49 -12.25 -7.09
C GLU A 46 -2.11 -12.83 -7.42
N LYS A 47 -1.14 -11.98 -7.77
CA LYS A 47 0.24 -12.34 -8.14
C LYS A 47 1.21 -12.41 -6.96
N MET A 48 0.80 -11.98 -5.77
CA MET A 48 1.64 -12.06 -4.58
C MET A 48 1.80 -13.51 -4.11
N ASP A 49 2.84 -13.76 -3.33
CA ASP A 49 2.96 -15.00 -2.56
C ASP A 49 1.68 -15.24 -1.73
N PRO A 50 1.16 -16.48 -1.63
CA PRO A 50 -0.09 -16.77 -0.93
C PRO A 50 -0.14 -16.23 0.51
N ALA A 51 0.98 -16.23 1.24
CA ALA A 51 1.03 -15.72 2.61
C ALA A 51 0.79 -14.21 2.65
N ASP A 52 1.48 -13.45 1.80
CA ASP A 52 1.34 -11.99 1.74
C ASP A 52 0.02 -11.56 1.10
N ARG A 53 -0.46 -12.32 0.11
CA ARG A 53 -1.76 -12.08 -0.53
C ARG A 53 -2.89 -12.09 0.51
N ALA A 54 -2.91 -13.08 1.39
CA ALA A 54 -3.94 -13.20 2.42
C ALA A 54 -3.96 -11.97 3.36
N LEU A 55 -2.78 -11.47 3.74
CA LEU A 55 -2.65 -10.25 4.55
C LEU A 55 -3.13 -9.02 3.78
N ALA A 56 -2.69 -8.88 2.54
CA ALA A 56 -3.01 -7.74 1.67
C ALA A 56 -4.52 -7.66 1.35
N GLU A 57 -5.16 -8.78 1.06
CA GLU A 57 -6.62 -8.86 0.83
C GLU A 57 -7.40 -8.46 2.09
N ARG A 58 -6.99 -8.93 3.27
CA ARG A 58 -7.64 -8.57 4.53
C ARG A 58 -7.49 -7.08 4.83
N ILE A 59 -6.30 -6.53 4.64
CA ILE A 59 -6.04 -5.09 4.81
C ILE A 59 -6.84 -4.27 3.80
N HIS A 60 -6.92 -4.71 2.54
CA HIS A 60 -7.72 -4.05 1.52
C HIS A 60 -9.19 -3.99 1.90
N ALA A 61 -9.77 -5.07 2.40
CA ALA A 61 -11.14 -5.09 2.89
C ALA A 61 -11.35 -4.13 4.07
N ILE A 62 -10.43 -4.10 5.04
CA ILE A 62 -10.52 -3.19 6.20
C ILE A 62 -10.45 -1.73 5.75
N VAL A 63 -9.50 -1.37 4.90
CA VAL A 63 -9.30 0.02 4.46
C VAL A 63 -10.51 0.51 3.68
N THR A 64 -11.01 -0.27 2.72
CA THR A 64 -12.13 0.13 1.86
C THR A 64 -13.46 0.19 2.62
N ALA A 65 -13.66 -0.65 3.64
CA ALA A 65 -14.82 -0.58 4.51
C ALA A 65 -14.75 0.61 5.48
N THR A 66 -13.57 0.91 6.02
CA THR A 66 -13.38 1.95 7.06
C THR A 66 -13.34 3.35 6.47
N ALA A 67 -12.65 3.53 5.34
CA ALA A 67 -12.41 4.82 4.71
C ALA A 67 -12.66 4.74 3.20
N PRO A 68 -13.93 4.65 2.76
CA PRO A 68 -14.28 4.48 1.35
C PRO A 68 -13.78 5.63 0.45
N ASP A 69 -13.51 6.80 1.00
CA ASP A 69 -12.94 7.93 0.25
C ASP A 69 -11.47 7.71 -0.17
N LEU A 70 -10.78 6.75 0.45
CA LEU A 70 -9.46 6.34 -0.01
C LEU A 70 -9.59 5.51 -1.30
N ALA A 71 -9.05 6.05 -2.39
CA ALA A 71 -9.01 5.36 -3.67
C ALA A 71 -7.89 4.31 -3.69
N PRO A 72 -8.19 3.02 -3.90
CA PRO A 72 -7.17 1.98 -4.06
C PRO A 72 -6.35 2.22 -5.33
N LYS A 73 -5.04 2.01 -5.26
CA LYS A 73 -4.12 2.12 -6.40
C LYS A 73 -2.83 1.36 -6.17
N LEU A 74 -2.05 1.15 -7.23
CA LEU A 74 -0.66 0.76 -7.09
C LEU A 74 0.23 1.97 -6.82
N TRP A 75 1.27 1.74 -6.03
CA TRP A 75 2.33 2.69 -5.74
C TRP A 75 3.66 1.94 -5.61
N TYR A 76 4.55 2.13 -6.57
CA TYR A 76 5.80 1.35 -6.68
C TYR A 76 5.53 -0.16 -6.73
N GLY A 77 4.49 -0.56 -7.47
CA GLY A 77 4.07 -1.96 -7.62
C GLY A 77 3.38 -2.56 -6.40
N GLN A 78 3.24 -1.82 -5.31
CA GLN A 78 2.66 -2.28 -4.07
C GLN A 78 1.27 -1.65 -3.83
N PRO A 79 0.35 -2.33 -3.11
CA PRO A 79 -0.98 -1.80 -2.81
C PRO A 79 -0.92 -0.52 -1.97
N ALA A 80 -1.67 0.51 -2.37
CA ALA A 80 -1.74 1.79 -1.68
C ALA A 80 -3.15 2.39 -1.78
N TYR A 81 -3.43 3.34 -0.87
CA TYR A 81 -4.75 3.95 -0.74
C TYR A 81 -4.59 5.46 -0.63
N ALA A 82 -5.24 6.19 -1.53
CA ALA A 82 -5.00 7.61 -1.73
C ALA A 82 -6.23 8.47 -1.48
N LEU A 83 -6.06 9.54 -0.71
CA LEU A 83 -7.05 10.60 -0.57
C LEU A 83 -6.69 11.73 -1.54
N LYS A 84 -7.62 12.08 -2.43
CA LYS A 84 -7.42 13.16 -3.43
C LYS A 84 -6.09 12.99 -4.22
N GLY A 85 -5.75 11.75 -4.55
CA GLY A 85 -4.55 11.39 -5.33
C GLY A 85 -3.25 11.29 -4.53
N LYS A 86 -3.24 11.65 -3.24
CA LYS A 86 -2.09 11.50 -2.35
C LYS A 86 -2.22 10.22 -1.53
N VAL A 87 -1.21 9.35 -1.58
CA VAL A 87 -1.20 8.11 -0.80
C VAL A 87 -1.21 8.43 0.69
N VAL A 88 -2.14 7.84 1.44
CA VAL A 88 -2.30 8.00 2.90
C VAL A 88 -1.73 6.77 3.61
N CYS A 89 -2.08 5.56 3.15
CA CYS A 89 -1.55 4.31 3.67
C CYS A 89 -1.24 3.32 2.54
N PHE A 90 -0.43 2.31 2.84
CA PHE A 90 0.06 1.33 1.88
C PHE A 90 0.40 0.00 2.56
N PHE A 91 0.43 -1.06 1.76
CA PHE A 91 0.91 -2.38 2.14
C PHE A 91 2.14 -2.72 1.29
N ARG A 92 3.17 -3.29 1.90
CA ARG A 92 4.35 -3.85 1.20
C ARG A 92 4.44 -5.33 1.51
N SER A 93 4.52 -6.14 0.45
CA SER A 93 4.80 -7.57 0.56
C SER A 93 6.23 -7.80 1.04
N GLY A 94 6.37 -8.56 2.13
CA GLY A 94 7.67 -9.00 2.62
C GLY A 94 8.36 -9.93 1.64
N HIS A 95 7.62 -10.83 0.99
CA HIS A 95 8.17 -11.74 -0.01
C HIS A 95 8.68 -11.02 -1.26
N ASP A 96 7.92 -10.08 -1.82
CA ASP A 96 8.36 -9.29 -2.98
C ASP A 96 9.64 -8.50 -2.67
N ASP A 97 9.75 -7.97 -1.46
CA ASP A 97 10.86 -7.14 -1.02
C ASP A 97 12.01 -7.94 -0.37
N ASN A 98 11.88 -9.27 -0.26
CA ASN A 98 12.80 -10.16 0.44
C ASN A 98 13.07 -9.73 1.90
N GLU A 99 12.01 -9.31 2.59
CA GLU A 99 11.96 -8.90 3.98
C GLU A 99 11.30 -9.96 4.86
N ARG A 100 11.61 -9.93 6.16
CA ARG A 100 11.09 -10.90 7.13
C ARG A 100 9.57 -10.86 7.30
N TYR A 101 8.98 -9.69 7.14
CA TYR A 101 7.55 -9.45 7.36
C TYR A 101 7.00 -8.51 6.29
N SER A 102 5.74 -8.72 5.93
CA SER A 102 4.95 -7.69 5.25
C SER A 102 4.78 -6.47 6.14
N THR A 103 4.57 -5.31 5.55
CA THR A 103 4.45 -4.03 6.28
C THR A 103 3.18 -3.31 5.89
N PHE A 104 2.43 -2.83 6.88
CA PHE A 104 1.36 -1.84 6.67
C PHE A 104 1.82 -0.49 7.21
N GLY A 105 1.75 0.56 6.38
CA GLY A 105 2.32 1.86 6.68
C GLY A 105 1.45 3.04 6.28
N PHE A 106 1.82 4.19 6.81
CA PHE A 106 1.19 5.50 6.61
C PHE A 106 2.24 6.49 6.10
N THR A 107 1.81 7.41 5.25
CA THR A 107 2.66 8.51 4.78
C THR A 107 2.42 9.77 5.60
N GLN A 108 3.19 10.82 5.34
CA GLN A 108 2.97 12.16 5.91
C GLN A 108 1.62 12.80 5.54
N ASN A 109 0.82 12.19 4.66
CA ASN A 109 -0.54 12.66 4.35
C ASN A 109 -1.60 12.09 5.30
N ALA A 110 -1.24 11.18 6.21
CA ALA A 110 -2.13 10.65 7.23
C ALA A 110 -2.20 11.59 8.43
N HIS A 111 -3.41 11.81 8.97
CA HIS A 111 -3.64 12.64 10.17
C HIS A 111 -3.35 11.86 11.47
N LEU A 112 -2.14 11.31 11.59
CA LEU A 112 -1.68 10.56 12.76
C LEU A 112 -0.64 11.32 13.58
N ASP A 113 -0.34 12.55 13.19
CA ASP A 113 0.71 13.42 13.69
C ASP A 113 0.31 14.22 14.96
N ASP A 114 -0.64 13.70 15.73
CA ASP A 114 -0.93 14.25 17.05
C ASP A 114 0.28 14.06 17.98
N GLY A 115 0.98 15.17 18.27
CA GLY A 115 2.14 15.20 19.16
C GLY A 115 3.48 15.15 18.41
N GLY A 116 4.57 14.86 19.14
CA GLY A 116 5.93 14.93 18.59
C GLY A 116 6.53 13.60 18.10
N PHE A 117 5.83 12.48 18.31
CA PHE A 117 6.35 11.14 18.01
C PHE A 117 5.20 10.16 17.79
N TRP A 118 5.17 9.51 16.61
CA TRP A 118 4.10 8.59 16.22
C TRP A 118 4.61 7.52 15.25
N SER A 119 3.95 6.36 15.26
CA SER A 119 4.32 5.22 14.42
C SER A 119 3.83 5.39 12.98
N THR A 120 4.74 5.23 12.02
CA THR A 120 4.44 5.36 10.57
C THR A 120 4.29 4.01 9.88
N SER A 121 4.70 2.90 10.47
CA SER A 121 4.58 1.56 9.88
C SER A 121 4.61 0.45 10.92
N PHE A 122 3.96 -0.66 10.59
CA PHE A 122 3.84 -1.86 11.41
C PHE A 122 4.21 -3.09 10.60
N ALA A 123 5.00 -3.99 11.19
CA ALA A 123 5.18 -5.34 10.65
C ALA A 123 3.87 -6.12 10.82
N VAL A 124 3.48 -6.86 9.78
CA VAL A 124 2.25 -7.65 9.72
C VAL A 124 2.63 -9.09 9.42
N SER A 125 2.47 -9.96 10.41
CA SER A 125 2.60 -11.42 10.24
C SER A 125 1.25 -12.13 10.17
N THR A 126 0.22 -11.53 10.77
CA THR A 126 -1.15 -12.04 10.86
C THR A 126 -2.13 -10.87 10.97
N VAL A 127 -3.39 -11.09 10.59
CA VAL A 127 -4.49 -10.16 10.85
C VAL A 127 -5.61 -10.90 11.58
N ASP A 128 -5.53 -10.92 12.90
CA ASP A 128 -6.59 -11.38 13.79
C ASP A 128 -7.53 -10.23 14.18
N ALA A 129 -8.48 -10.49 15.09
CA ALA A 129 -9.47 -9.49 15.50
C ALA A 129 -8.86 -8.27 16.21
N GLU A 130 -7.75 -8.42 16.93
CA GLU A 130 -7.09 -7.32 17.63
C GLU A 130 -6.32 -6.44 16.64
N VAL A 131 -5.59 -7.08 15.72
CA VAL A 131 -4.88 -6.39 14.64
C VAL A 131 -5.88 -5.66 13.73
N GLU A 132 -6.99 -6.31 13.36
CA GLU A 132 -8.05 -5.68 12.56
C GLU A 132 -8.64 -4.44 13.22
N LYS A 133 -8.95 -4.52 14.52
CA LYS A 133 -9.43 -3.37 15.29
C LYS A 133 -8.41 -2.23 15.31
N THR A 134 -7.13 -2.58 15.45
CA THR A 134 -6.02 -1.61 15.42
C THR A 134 -5.91 -0.92 14.07
N ILE A 135 -5.90 -1.68 12.97
CA ILE A 135 -5.84 -1.15 11.60
C ILE A 135 -7.06 -0.25 11.33
N THR A 136 -8.27 -0.71 11.69
CA THR A 136 -9.51 0.06 11.55
C THR A 136 -9.40 1.41 12.25
N THR A 137 -8.94 1.42 13.51
CA THR A 137 -8.78 2.64 14.30
C THR A 137 -7.78 3.60 13.66
N LEU A 138 -6.62 3.09 13.23
CA LEU A 138 -5.59 3.90 12.59
C LEU A 138 -6.02 4.46 11.24
N VAL A 139 -6.71 3.65 10.42
CA VAL A 139 -7.23 4.09 9.12
C VAL A 139 -8.30 5.17 9.29
N ALA A 140 -9.24 5.00 10.22
CA ALA A 140 -10.26 6.01 10.50
C ALA A 140 -9.62 7.33 10.95
N LYS A 141 -8.63 7.25 11.86
CA LYS A 141 -7.91 8.43 12.33
C LYS A 141 -7.10 9.09 11.20
N ALA A 142 -6.44 8.31 10.35
CA ALA A 142 -5.59 8.81 9.27
C ALA A 142 -6.30 9.70 8.25
N VAL A 143 -7.64 9.67 8.18
CA VAL A 143 -8.45 10.45 7.23
C VAL A 143 -9.36 11.48 7.88
N SER A 144 -9.35 11.59 9.22
CA SER A 144 -10.26 12.46 9.99
C SER A 144 -9.70 13.86 10.19
#